data_AF-A0A7J4T8U6-F1
#
_entry.id   AF-A0A7J4T8U6-F1
#
_cell.length_a   1.000
_cell.length_b   1.000
_cell.length_c   1.000
_cell.angle_alpha   90.00
_cell.angle_beta   90.00
_cell.angle_gamma   90.00
#
_symmetry.space_group_name_H-M   'P 1'
#
loop_
_entity.id
_entity.type
_entity.pdbx_description
1 polymer ?
#
loop_
_entity_poly.entity_id
_entity_poly.type
_entity_poly.pdbx_seq_one_letter_code
_entity_poly.pdbx_strand_id
1 'polypeptide(L)'
;HIGHAIMDLRYHAGGTEEQAWVPVLEDITAYMEFFAMDVEVEAGHTIRLSLMSTGEDYLPSAASSVVNVINAGSTLQLDTFDPNTRQYYET
;
A
#
# COMPACT_ATOMS: atom_id res chain seq x y z
N HIS A 1 13.28 -4.39 -0.77
CA HIS A 1 12.11 -3.52 -0.53
C HIS A 1 12.09 -2.53 -1.68
N ILE A 2 11.08 -2.59 -2.56
CA ILE A 2 11.06 -1.82 -3.82
C ILE A 2 9.97 -0.73 -3.84
N GLY A 3 9.08 -0.75 -2.84
CA GLY A 3 7.97 0.17 -2.73
C GLY A 3 7.40 0.08 -1.33
N HIS A 4 6.84 1.20 -0.85
CA HIS A 4 6.34 1.35 0.50
C HIS A 4 5.04 2.16 0.49
N ALA A 5 4.10 1.75 1.34
CA ALA A 5 2.84 2.44 1.58
C ALA A 5 2.48 2.31 3.06
N ILE A 6 1.98 3.40 3.63
CA ILE A 6 1.46 3.42 5.00
C ILE A 6 0.07 4.05 4.94
N MET A 7 -0.85 3.50 5.71
CA MET A 7 -2.17 4.08 5.90
C MET A 7 -2.57 4.00 7.38
N ASP A 8 -3.13 5.09 7.89
CA ASP A 8 -3.99 5.05 9.07
C ASP A 8 -5.42 4.70 8.60
N LEU A 9 -6.00 3.62 9.12
CA LEU A 9 -7.28 3.08 8.67
C LEU A 9 -8.48 4.02 8.93
N ARG A 10 -8.30 5.11 9.67
CA ARG A 10 -9.31 6.18 9.74
C ARG A 10 -9.47 6.92 8.41
N TYR A 11 -8.50 6.82 7.51
CA TYR A 11 -8.51 7.45 6.19
C TYR A 11 -8.65 6.40 5.08
N HIS A 12 -9.35 5.30 5.36
CA HIS A 12 -9.44 4.17 4.44
C HIS A 12 -10.05 4.53 3.09
N ALA A 13 -10.87 5.59 3.01
CA ALA A 13 -11.41 6.09 1.74
C ALA A 13 -10.37 6.84 0.88
N GLY A 14 -9.15 7.05 1.39
CA GLY A 14 -8.12 7.88 0.79
C GLY A 14 -8.28 9.37 1.11
N GLY A 15 -7.30 10.18 0.71
CA GLY A 15 -7.32 11.62 0.95
C GLY A 15 -7.01 12.01 2.40
N THR A 16 -7.58 13.13 2.85
CA THR A 16 -7.25 13.76 4.15
C THR A 16 -8.42 13.84 5.12
N GLU A 17 -9.57 13.30 4.74
CA GLU A 17 -10.77 13.28 5.59
C GLU A 17 -10.86 11.95 6.33
N GLU A 18 -11.21 11.99 7.62
CA GLU A 18 -11.39 10.77 8.41
C GLU A 18 -12.80 10.19 8.24
N GLN A 19 -12.89 8.85 8.30
CA GLN A 19 -14.13 8.07 8.33
C GLN A 19 -14.17 7.25 9.62
N ALA A 20 -15.22 7.45 10.41
CA ALA A 20 -15.47 6.62 11.58
C ALA A 20 -16.03 5.26 11.14
N TRP A 21 -15.56 4.20 11.79
CA TRP A 21 -16.03 2.83 11.62
C TRP A 21 -15.82 2.06 12.92
N VAL A 22 -16.44 0.88 13.05
CA VAL A 22 -16.36 0.02 14.24
C VAL A 22 -15.52 -1.23 13.93
N PRO A 23 -14.24 -1.27 14.38
CA PRO A 23 -13.38 -2.42 14.21
C PRO A 23 -14.03 -3.72 14.70
N VAL A 24 -13.77 -4.83 13.99
CA VAL A 24 -14.29 -6.18 14.26
C VAL A 24 -15.78 -6.38 13.88
N LEU A 25 -16.59 -5.33 13.84
CA LEU A 25 -18.01 -5.41 13.47
C LEU A 25 -18.30 -4.99 12.03
N GLU A 26 -17.44 -4.17 11.45
CA GLU A 26 -17.61 -3.60 10.11
C GLU A 26 -16.40 -3.91 9.22
N ASP A 27 -16.67 -4.07 7.93
CA ASP A 27 -15.66 -4.19 6.89
C ASP A 27 -15.46 -2.84 6.20
N ILE A 28 -14.20 -2.48 5.95
CA ILE A 28 -13.81 -1.29 5.21
C ILE A 28 -12.99 -1.67 3.98
N THR A 29 -13.12 -0.89 2.90
CA THR A 29 -12.16 -0.93 1.78
C THR A 29 -11.10 0.13 2.00
N ALA A 30 -9.83 -0.29 2.04
CA ALA A 30 -8.68 0.58 2.23
C ALA A 30 -8.02 0.92 0.89
N TYR A 31 -8.18 2.16 0.43
CA TYR A 31 -7.56 2.69 -0.78
C TYR A 31 -6.17 3.24 -0.48
N MET A 32 -5.17 2.35 -0.51
CA MET A 32 -3.78 2.69 -0.19
C MET A 32 -3.01 3.16 -1.42
N GLU A 33 -2.20 4.20 -1.26
CA GLU A 33 -1.27 4.71 -2.27
C GLU A 33 0.17 4.37 -1.88
N PHE A 34 0.91 3.81 -2.84
CA PHE A 34 2.36 3.61 -2.70
C PHE A 34 3.09 4.90 -3.03
N PHE A 35 4.21 5.16 -2.36
CA PHE A 35 5.16 6.15 -2.85
C PHE A 35 5.60 5.81 -4.27
N ALA A 36 5.90 6.84 -5.06
CA ALA A 36 6.40 6.68 -6.42
C ALA A 36 7.60 5.72 -6.43
N MET A 37 7.55 4.76 -7.35
CA MET A 37 8.60 3.75 -7.54
C MET A 37 9.22 3.95 -8.92
N ASP A 38 10.55 3.94 -8.97
CA ASP A 38 11.31 3.82 -10.21
C ASP A 38 12.10 2.50 -10.14
N VAL A 39 11.43 1.42 -10.55
CA VAL A 39 11.91 0.05 -10.33
C VAL A 39 11.69 -0.78 -11.57
N GLU A 40 12.72 -1.55 -11.92
CA GLU A 40 12.67 -2.59 -12.94
C GLU A 40 12.78 -3.97 -12.29
N VAL A 41 11.87 -4.88 -12.65
CA VAL A 41 11.86 -6.26 -12.16
C VAL A 41 12.11 -7.19 -13.32
N GLU A 42 13.29 -7.80 -13.36
CA GLU A 42 13.69 -8.70 -14.45
C GLU A 42 12.85 -10.00 -14.48
N ALA A 43 12.76 -10.61 -15.67
CA ALA A 43 12.12 -11.91 -15.84
C ALA A 43 12.70 -12.97 -14.89
N GLY A 44 11.83 -13.84 -14.37
CA GLY A 44 12.20 -14.86 -13.38
C GLY A 44 12.09 -14.41 -11.92
N HIS A 45 11.82 -13.13 -11.66
CA HIS A 45 11.53 -12.61 -10.32
C HIS A 45 10.03 -12.56 -10.03
N THR A 46 9.68 -12.45 -8.75
CA THR A 46 8.31 -12.31 -8.27
C THR A 46 8.15 -11.05 -7.44
N ILE A 47 7.03 -10.36 -7.61
CA ILE A 47 6.60 -9.28 -6.71
C ILE A 47 5.84 -9.90 -5.54
N ARG A 48 6.21 -9.52 -4.31
CA ARG A 48 5.53 -9.92 -3.08
C ARG A 48 5.02 -8.69 -2.34
N LEU A 49 3.71 -8.63 -2.13
CA LEU A 49 3.08 -7.69 -1.22
C LEU A 49 3.07 -8.27 0.20
N SER A 50 3.72 -7.58 1.14
CA SER A 50 3.68 -7.90 2.56
C SER A 50 2.86 -6.85 3.29
N LEU A 51 1.87 -7.26 4.08
CA LEU A 51 1.04 -6.39 4.91
C LEU A 51 1.43 -6.56 6.38
N MET A 52 1.66 -5.45 7.07
CA MET A 52 2.04 -5.43 8.48
C MET A 52 1.30 -4.30 9.20
N SER A 53 0.92 -4.50 10.46
CA SER A 53 0.26 -3.47 11.28
C SER A 53 1.23 -2.43 11.86
N THR A 54 2.53 -2.71 11.81
CA THR A 54 3.62 -1.87 12.32
C THR A 54 4.88 -2.12 11.50
N GLY A 55 5.77 -1.13 11.39
CA GLY A 55 7.08 -1.30 10.76
C GLY A 55 7.64 0.00 10.16
N GLU A 56 8.89 -0.07 9.70
CA GLU A 56 9.67 1.01 9.07
C GLU A 56 9.48 2.35 9.82
N ASP A 57 8.99 3.39 9.14
CA ASP A 57 8.85 4.75 9.66
C ASP A 57 7.47 5.04 10.28
N TYR A 58 6.59 4.04 10.43
CA TYR A 58 5.27 4.25 11.02
C TYR A 58 5.31 4.15 12.54
N LEU A 59 4.97 5.24 13.22
CA LEU A 59 4.64 5.22 14.64
C LEU A 59 3.14 4.86 14.80
N PRO A 60 2.81 3.68 15.35
CA PRO A 60 1.42 3.28 15.50
C PRO A 60 0.66 4.20 16.46
N SER A 61 -0.63 4.39 16.17
CA SER A 61 -1.54 5.08 17.08
C SER A 61 -1.60 4.36 18.44
N ALA A 62 -1.57 5.14 19.51
CA ALA A 62 -1.78 4.63 20.88
C ALA A 62 -3.17 4.01 21.07
N ALA A 63 -4.13 4.32 20.18
CA ALA A 63 -5.48 3.78 20.17
C ALA A 63 -5.68 2.74 19.04
N SER A 64 -4.69 1.87 18.83
CA SER A 64 -4.76 0.79 17.84
C SER A 64 -5.73 -0.31 18.28
N SER A 65 -6.37 -0.96 17.30
CA SER A 65 -7.30 -2.08 17.50
C SER A 65 -6.89 -3.27 16.62
N VAL A 66 -7.37 -4.47 16.98
CA VAL A 66 -7.13 -5.67 16.17
C VAL A 66 -7.98 -5.60 14.91
N VAL A 67 -7.36 -5.87 13.76
CA VAL A 67 -8.01 -5.92 12.46
C VAL A 67 -7.60 -7.19 11.72
N ASN A 68 -8.49 -7.68 10.86
CA ASN A 68 -8.21 -8.80 9.96
C ASN A 68 -8.13 -8.27 8.53
N VAL A 69 -7.23 -8.86 7.73
CA VAL A 69 -7.16 -8.56 6.30
C VAL A 69 -8.01 -9.58 5.54
N ILE A 70 -9.05 -9.09 4.85
CA ILE A 70 -9.82 -9.86 3.87
C ILE A 70 -9.24 -9.53 2.49
N ASN A 71 -8.44 -10.43 1.93
CA ASN A 71 -7.77 -10.20 0.64
C ASN A 71 -8.59 -10.70 -0.57
N ALA A 72 -9.72 -11.37 -0.34
CA ALA A 72 -10.56 -11.89 -1.40
C ALA A 72 -11.18 -10.71 -2.18
N GLY A 73 -10.80 -10.59 -3.46
CA GLY A 73 -11.26 -9.50 -4.32
C GLY A 73 -10.45 -8.21 -4.23
N SER A 74 -9.42 -8.15 -3.37
CA SER A 74 -8.48 -7.03 -3.34
C SER A 74 -7.53 -7.07 -4.54
N THR A 75 -7.10 -5.90 -5.00
CA THR A 75 -6.17 -5.76 -6.13
C THR A 75 -4.96 -4.92 -5.72
N LEU A 76 -3.78 -5.29 -6.24
CA LEU A 76 -2.63 -4.40 -6.30
C LEU A 76 -2.51 -3.89 -7.73
N GLN A 77 -2.69 -2.59 -7.92
CA GLN A 77 -2.47 -1.95 -9.21
C GLN A 77 -1.07 -1.34 -9.22
N LEU A 78 -0.27 -1.71 -10.22
CA LEU A 78 1.05 -1.16 -10.46
C LEU A 78 1.09 -0.61 -11.87
N ASP A 79 1.60 0.60 -12.02
CA ASP A 79 1.89 1.14 -13.34
C ASP A 79 3.13 0.43 -13.91
N THR A 80 3.02 0.03 -15.17
CA THR A 80 4.09 -0.65 -15.91
C THR A 80 4.64 0.26 -17.00
N PHE A 81 5.91 0.11 -17.34
CA PHE A 81 6.55 0.81 -18.46
C PHE A 81 7.10 -0.18 -19.49
N ASP A 82 7.35 0.29 -20.72
CA ASP A 82 8.08 -0.48 -21.74
C ASP A 82 9.59 -0.23 -21.58
N PRO A 83 10.39 -1.27 -21.22
CA PRO A 83 11.83 -1.13 -21.07
C PRO A 83 12.55 -0.71 -22.37
N ASN A 84 11.99 -0.98 -23.54
CA ASN A 84 12.60 -0.64 -24.83
C ASN A 84 12.52 0.86 -25.15
N THR A 85 11.54 1.55 -24.55
CA THR A 85 11.35 3.00 -24.73
C THR A 85 11.72 3.81 -23.51
N ARG A 86 12.37 3.18 -22.51
CA ARG A 86 12.74 3.84 -21.25
C ARG A 86 13.73 4.98 -21.52
N GLN A 87 13.58 6.07 -20.77
CA GLN A 87 14.47 7.22 -20.79
C GLN A 87 15.05 7.39 -19.40
N TYR A 88 16.36 7.61 -19.32
CA TYR A 88 17.02 8.00 -18.09
C TYR A 88 17.18 9.51 -18.06
N TYR A 89 17.06 10.12 -16.87
CA TYR A 89 17.47 11.50 -16.70
C TYR A 89 18.96 11.64 -17.01
N GLU A 90 19.33 12.68 -17.77
CA GLU A 90 20.74 13.03 -17.94
C GLU A 90 21.31 13.45 -16.58
N THR A 91 22.42 12.82 -16.18
CA THR A 91 23.15 13.12 -14.95
C THR A 91 24.02 14.36 -15.08
#